data_AF-A0A2V7CQX5-F1
#
_entry.id   AF-A0A2V7CQX5-F1
#
_cell.length_a   1.000
_cell.length_b   1.000
_cell.length_c   1.000
_cell.angle_alpha   90.00
_cell.angle_beta   90.00
_cell.angle_gamma   90.00
#
_symmetry.space_group_name_H-M   'P 1'
#
loop_
_entity.id
_entity.type
_entity.pdbx_description
1 polymer ?
#
loop_
_entity_poly.entity_id
_entity_poly.type
_entity_poly.pdbx_seq_one_letter_code
_entity_poly.pdbx_strand_id
1 'polypeptide(L)'
;MPIAEAFKRWEEGGLGSGELSELIHRFHQGPARDLYLRYNTNHLEAAVAYAIVTGVLGREAVPAEVLDHVAGMIQFYEGEQARS
;
A
#
# COMPACT_ATOMS: atom_id res chain seq x y z
N MET A 1 10.65 -11.92 -17.09
CA MET A 1 11.99 -12.27 -16.59
C MET A 1 12.02 -12.01 -15.09
N PRO A 2 12.38 -12.99 -14.25
CA PRO A 2 12.62 -12.77 -12.82
C PRO A 2 13.74 -11.75 -12.59
N ILE A 3 13.63 -10.93 -11.54
CA ILE A 3 14.60 -9.86 -11.31
C ILE A 3 16.03 -10.38 -11.09
N ALA A 4 16.18 -11.55 -10.45
CA ALA A 4 17.46 -12.21 -10.24
C ALA A 4 18.17 -12.58 -11.56
N GLU A 5 17.41 -12.91 -12.61
CA GLU A 5 17.96 -13.22 -13.93
C GLU A 5 18.45 -11.95 -14.64
N ALA A 6 17.75 -10.82 -14.46
CA ALA A 6 18.15 -9.53 -15.01
C ALA A 6 19.51 -9.07 -14.44
N PHE A 7 19.75 -9.28 -13.15
CA PHE A 7 21.04 -8.97 -12.51
C PHE A 7 22.19 -9.79 -13.12
N LYS A 8 22.02 -11.10 -13.32
CA LYS A 8 23.04 -11.95 -13.95
C LYS A 8 23.39 -11.48 -15.35
N ARG A 9 22.37 -11.17 -16.17
CA ARG A 9 22.59 -10.67 -17.53
C ARG A 9 23.31 -9.34 -17.57
N TRP A 10 23.07 -8.46 -16.61
CA TRP A 10 23.81 -7.21 -16.49
C TRP A 10 25.28 -7.43 -16.11
N GLU A 11 25.56 -8.33 -15.15
CA GLU A 11 26.92 -8.71 -14.74
C GLU A 11 27.73 -9.28 -15.91
N GLU A 12 27.08 -10.10 -16.75
CA GLU A 12 27.67 -10.69 -17.95
C GLU A 12 27.76 -9.71 -19.14
N GLY A 13 27.31 -8.46 -18.99
CA GLY A 13 27.31 -7.44 -20.05
C GLY A 13 26.22 -7.61 -21.11
N GLY A 14 25.32 -8.58 -20.95
CA GLY A 14 24.18 -8.85 -21.83
C GLY A 14 22.94 -8.00 -21.57
N LEU A 15 23.05 -6.98 -20.71
CA LEU A 15 22.02 -6.00 -20.39
C LEU A 15 22.69 -4.70 -19.89
N GLY A 16 22.25 -3.53 -20.38
CA GLY A 16 22.78 -2.25 -19.93
C GLY A 16 22.22 -1.82 -18.56
N SER A 17 22.95 -0.98 -17.83
CA SER A 17 22.52 -0.49 -16.50
C SER A 17 21.18 0.25 -16.53
N GLY A 18 20.88 0.98 -17.61
CA GLY A 18 19.58 1.65 -17.78
C GLY A 18 18.43 0.65 -17.94
N GLU A 19 18.65 -0.41 -18.73
CA GLU A 19 17.67 -1.48 -18.91
C GLU A 19 17.41 -2.25 -17.60
N LEU A 20 18.47 -2.48 -16.81
CA LEU A 20 18.35 -3.10 -15.49
C LEU A 20 17.53 -2.20 -14.54
N SER A 21 17.82 -0.90 -14.55
CA SER A 21 17.09 0.09 -13.75
C SER A 21 15.61 0.05 -14.08
N GLU A 22 15.24 0.03 -15.36
CA GLU A 22 13.84 -0.04 -15.77
C GLU A 22 13.13 -1.34 -15.34
N LEU A 23 13.85 -2.48 -15.36
CA LEU A 23 13.32 -3.76 -14.88
C LEU A 23 13.10 -3.75 -13.35
N ILE A 24 14.04 -3.21 -12.58
CA ILE A 24 13.89 -2.99 -11.14
C ILE A 24 12.72 -2.03 -10.90
N HIS A 25 12.60 -0.99 -11.73
CA HIS A 25 11.53 -0.02 -11.64
C HIS A 25 10.15 -0.67 -11.77
N ARG A 26 9.95 -1.51 -12.79
CA ARG A 26 8.69 -2.27 -12.93
C ARG A 26 8.48 -3.32 -11.84
N PHE A 27 9.54 -3.99 -11.41
CA PHE A 27 9.44 -5.01 -10.36
C PHE A 27 8.94 -4.42 -9.04
N HIS A 28 9.43 -3.23 -8.65
CA HIS A 28 9.00 -2.59 -7.42
C HIS A 28 7.70 -1.78 -7.57
N GLN A 29 7.32 -1.33 -8.77
CA GLN A 29 6.07 -0.56 -9.01
C GLN A 29 4.88 -1.49 -9.27
N GLY A 30 4.39 -2.13 -8.22
CA GLY A 30 3.20 -3.00 -8.29
C GLY A 30 2.50 -3.11 -6.93
N PRO A 31 1.66 -4.15 -6.72
CA PRO A 31 0.83 -4.27 -5.52
C PRO A 31 1.61 -4.17 -4.19
N ALA A 32 2.86 -4.62 -4.15
CA ALA A 32 3.71 -4.49 -2.97
C ALA A 32 4.04 -3.03 -2.64
N ARG A 33 4.25 -2.19 -3.65
CA ARG A 33 4.46 -0.74 -3.49
C ARG A 33 3.17 -0.03 -3.10
N ASP A 34 2.03 -0.45 -3.65
CA ASP A 34 0.74 0.11 -3.27
C ASP A 34 0.43 -0.16 -1.80
N LEU A 35 0.67 -1.39 -1.34
CA LEU A 35 0.57 -1.75 0.07
C LEU A 35 1.54 -0.95 0.93
N TYR A 36 2.81 -0.84 0.51
CA TYR A 36 3.79 -0.02 1.22
C TYR A 36 3.33 1.43 1.33
N LEU A 37 2.89 2.06 0.25
CA LEU A 37 2.43 3.45 0.26
C LEU A 37 1.21 3.64 1.16
N ARG A 38 0.28 2.68 1.15
CA ARG A 38 -0.94 2.75 1.97
C ARG A 38 -0.66 2.64 3.47
N TYR A 39 0.27 1.77 3.88
CA TYR A 39 0.47 1.46 5.30
C TYR A 39 1.75 2.04 5.90
N ASN A 40 2.75 2.37 5.09
CA ASN A 40 4.01 2.96 5.55
C ASN A 40 3.97 4.49 5.42
N THR A 41 3.05 5.10 6.16
CA THR A 41 2.81 6.55 6.22
C THR A 41 2.71 7.00 7.68
N ASN A 42 3.02 8.26 7.95
CA ASN A 42 2.82 8.87 9.26
C ASN A 42 1.36 9.33 9.48
N HIS A 43 0.52 9.24 8.46
CA HIS A 43 -0.90 9.61 8.48
C HIS A 43 -1.77 8.36 8.59
N LEU A 44 -1.91 7.84 9.81
CA LEU A 44 -2.53 6.54 10.09
C LEU A 44 -4.06 6.60 10.10
N GLU A 45 -4.66 7.78 10.13
CA GLU A 45 -6.10 8.01 10.29
C GLU A 45 -6.90 7.28 9.20
N ALA A 46 -6.44 7.37 7.95
CA ALA A 46 -7.08 6.69 6.82
C ALA A 46 -6.95 5.17 6.91
N ALA A 47 -5.80 4.64 7.35
CA ALA A 47 -5.59 3.20 7.48
C ALA A 47 -6.43 2.61 8.62
N VAL A 48 -6.50 3.29 9.76
CA VAL A 48 -7.33 2.90 10.92
C VAL A 48 -8.81 2.95 10.56
N ALA A 49 -9.28 4.04 9.94
CA ALA A 49 -10.66 4.15 9.51
C ALA A 49 -11.06 3.04 8.51
N TYR A 50 -10.21 2.75 7.53
CA TYR A 50 -10.45 1.64 6.59
C TYR A 50 -10.55 0.29 7.31
N ALA A 51 -9.66 0.01 8.27
CA ALA A 51 -9.68 -1.23 9.05
C ALA A 51 -10.98 -1.37 9.86
N ILE A 52 -11.51 -0.27 10.40
CA ILE A 52 -12.79 -0.25 11.11
C ILE A 52 -13.94 -0.56 10.14
N VAL A 53 -14.02 0.16 9.01
CA VAL A 53 -15.13 0.03 8.04
C VAL A 53 -15.13 -1.35 7.36
N THR A 54 -13.96 -1.95 7.15
CA THR A 54 -13.85 -3.29 6.56
C THR A 54 -13.95 -4.42 7.58
N GLY A 55 -14.12 -4.11 8.87
CA GLY A 55 -14.28 -5.11 9.93
C GLY A 55 -12.98 -5.82 10.33
N VAL A 56 -11.82 -5.38 9.85
CA VAL A 56 -10.51 -5.86 10.32
C VAL A 56 -10.30 -5.46 11.80
N LEU A 57 -10.80 -4.28 12.18
CA LEU A 57 -10.81 -3.79 13.55
C LEU A 57 -12.27 -3.59 14.00
N GLY A 58 -12.69 -4.30 15.04
CA GLY A 58 -14.01 -4.13 15.62
C GLY A 58 -14.18 -2.73 16.21
N ARG A 59 -15.29 -2.04 15.89
CA ARG A 59 -15.54 -0.66 16.33
C ARG A 59 -15.60 -0.55 17.85
N GLU A 60 -16.09 -1.58 18.52
CA GLU A 60 -16.18 -1.73 19.97
C GLU A 60 -14.81 -1.87 20.66
N ALA A 61 -13.78 -2.29 19.93
CA ALA A 61 -12.41 -2.39 20.44
C ALA A 61 -11.64 -1.07 20.35
N VAL A 62 -12.24 -0.04 19.75
CA VAL A 62 -11.61 1.27 19.54
C VAL A 62 -12.13 2.27 20.58
N PRO A 63 -11.24 2.95 21.34
CA PRO A 63 -11.65 4.01 22.26
C PRO A 63 -12.46 5.11 21.56
N ALA A 64 -13.47 5.65 22.25
CA ALA A 64 -14.37 6.66 21.69
C ALA A 64 -13.65 7.90 21.16
N GLU A 65 -12.64 8.38 21.88
CA GLU A 65 -11.79 9.50 21.47
C GLU A 65 -11.07 9.27 20.13
N VAL A 66 -10.67 8.02 19.85
CA VAL A 66 -10.04 7.66 18.58
C VAL A 66 -11.09 7.59 17.48
N LEU A 67 -12.27 7.01 17.76
CA LEU A 67 -13.39 6.98 16.81
C LEU A 67 -13.79 8.40 16.39
N ASP A 68 -13.87 9.32 17.34
CA ASP A 68 -14.16 10.73 17.08
C ASP A 68 -13.07 11.38 16.23
N HIS A 69 -11.80 11.12 16.56
CA HIS A 69 -10.66 11.66 15.83
C HIS A 69 -10.63 11.22 14.35
N VAL A 70 -10.99 9.95 14.06
CA VAL A 70 -11.00 9.41 12.69
C VAL A 70 -12.36 9.44 12.00
N ALA A 71 -13.38 10.05 12.62
CA ALA A 71 -14.77 10.00 12.16
C ALA A 71 -14.95 10.44 10.70
N GLY A 72 -14.25 11.48 10.26
CA GLY A 72 -14.32 11.97 8.88
C GLY A 72 -13.83 10.93 7.86
N MET A 73 -12.76 10.20 8.18
CA MET A 73 -12.24 9.13 7.31
C MET A 73 -13.12 7.89 7.36
N ILE A 74 -13.76 7.59 8.51
CA ILE A 74 -14.77 6.53 8.61
C ILE A 74 -15.93 6.82 7.65
N GLN A 75 -16.49 8.04 7.72
CA GLN A 75 -17.58 8.46 6.82
C GLN A 75 -17.19 8.36 5.34
N PHE A 76 -15.96 8.78 5.00
CA PHE A 76 -15.44 8.65 3.65
C PHE A 76 -15.46 7.20 3.15
N TYR A 77 -14.92 6.26 3.92
CA TYR A 77 -14.85 4.84 3.52
C TYR A 77 -16.19 4.12 3.57
N GLU A 78 -17.08 4.44 4.52
CA GLU A 78 -18.47 3.96 4.54
C GLU A 78 -19.18 4.36 3.24
N GLY A 79 -18.99 5.61 2.80
CA GLY A 79 -19.54 6.11 1.55
C GLY A 79 -18.94 5.46 0.29
N GLU A 80 -17.66 5.12 0.29
CA GLU A 80 -17.03 4.34 -0.80
C GLU A 80 -17.59 2.91 -0.87
N GLN A 81 -17.74 2.21 0.28
CA GLN A 81 -18.34 0.87 0.30
C GLN A 81 -19.77 0.85 -0.23
N ALA A 82 -20.59 1.83 0.14
CA ALA A 82 -21.96 1.92 -0.34
C ALA A 82 -22.10 2.17 -1.85
N ARG A 83 -21.02 2.62 -2.52
CA ARG A 83 -20.97 2.87 -3.96
C ARG A 83 -20.40 1.70 -4.78
N SER A 84 -19.84 0.68 -4.13
CA SER A 84 -19.26 -0.51 -4.76
C SER A 84 -20.27 -1.66 -4.87
#